data_AF-A0A8T5INJ1-F1
#
_entry.id   AF-A0A8T5INJ1-F1
#
_cell.length_a   1.000
_cell.length_b   1.000
_cell.length_c   1.000
_cell.angle_alpha   90.00
_cell.angle_beta   90.00
_cell.angle_gamma   90.00
#
_symmetry.space_group_name_H-M   'P 1'
#
loop_
_entity.id
_entity.type
_entity.pdbx_description
1 polymer ?
#
loop_
_entity_poly.entity_id
_entity_poly.type
_entity_poly.pdbx_seq_one_letter_code
_entity_poly.pdbx_strand_id
1 'polypeptide(L)' 'MAKKKETNYAAFFPMGICFVGVGVVFTASVNKVLGIAFMVLGGAYMIIGAKHGKKKK' A
#
# COMPACT_ATOMS: atom_id res chain seq x y z
N MET A 1 -10.65 -20.48 -21.53
CA MET A 1 -11.20 -19.64 -20.44
C MET A 1 -10.06 -19.34 -19.47
N ALA A 2 -9.49 -18.14 -19.51
CA ALA A 2 -8.40 -17.79 -18.60
C ALA A 2 -8.94 -17.78 -17.16
N LYS A 3 -8.45 -18.69 -16.31
CA LYS A 3 -8.69 -18.64 -14.86
C LYS A 3 -8.26 -17.25 -14.39
N LYS A 4 -9.21 -16.37 -14.06
CA LYS A 4 -8.94 -15.08 -13.40
C LYS A 4 -8.21 -15.43 -12.11
N LYS A 5 -6.88 -15.30 -12.12
CA LYS A 5 -6.04 -15.46 -10.94
C LYS A 5 -6.53 -14.38 -9.96
N GLU A 6 -7.24 -14.80 -8.91
CA GLU A 6 -7.76 -13.87 -7.91
C GLU A 6 -6.61 -12.98 -7.44
N THR A 7 -6.73 -11.67 -7.69
CA THR A 7 -5.76 -10.70 -7.19
C THR A 7 -5.71 -10.85 -5.67
N ASN A 8 -4.55 -11.24 -5.13
CA ASN A 8 -4.40 -11.40 -3.69
C ASN A 8 -4.33 -10.02 -3.04
N TYR A 9 -5.50 -9.51 -2.66
CA TYR A 9 -5.60 -8.19 -2.05
C TYR A 9 -4.91 -8.12 -0.68
N ALA A 10 -4.71 -9.25 0.01
CA ALA A 10 -4.01 -9.27 1.30
C ALA A 10 -2.54 -8.83 1.17
N ALA A 11 -1.91 -9.01 0.01
CA ALA A 11 -0.53 -8.58 -0.24
C ALA A 11 -0.37 -7.04 -0.30
N PHE A 12 -1.45 -6.29 -0.55
CA PHE A 12 -1.39 -4.83 -0.60
C PHE A 12 -1.26 -4.19 0.78
N PHE A 13 -1.66 -4.88 1.85
CA PHE A 13 -1.52 -4.37 3.21
C PHE A 13 -0.04 -4.22 3.64
N PRO A 14 0.81 -5.27 3.59
CA PRO A 14 2.23 -5.11 3.87
C PRO A 14 2.94 -4.21 2.85
N MET A 15 2.50 -4.19 1.59
CA MET A 15 3.02 -3.26 0.58
C MET A 15 2.75 -1.80 0.96
N GLY A 16 1.56 -1.51 1.50
CA GLY A 16 1.22 -0.20 2.04
C GLY A 16 2.12 0.23 3.20
N ILE A 17 2.44 -0.69 4.13
CA ILE A 17 3.41 -0.43 5.23
C ILE A 17 4.76 -0.02 4.67
N CYS A 18 5.29 -0.74 3.67
CA CYS A 18 6.57 -0.42 3.05
C CYS A 18 6.55 0.98 2.43
N PHE A 19 5.49 1.33 1.71
CA PHE A 19 5.35 2.66 1.09
C PHE A 19 5.25 3.80 2.10
N VAL A 20 4.57 3.58 3.23
CA VAL A 20 4.56 4.57 4.33
C VAL A 20 5.97 4.75 4.91
N GLY A 21 6.71 3.66 5.13
CA GLY A 21 8.10 3.71 5.59
C GLY A 21 9.01 4.48 4.64
N VAL A 22 8.92 4.20 3.33
CA VAL A 22 9.63 4.94 2.28
C VAL A 22 9.23 6.41 2.29
N GLY A 23 7.93 6.71 2.47
CA GLY A 23 7.42 8.09 2.56
C GLY A 23 7.98 8.86 3.75
N VAL A 24 8.15 8.22 4.92
CA VAL A 24 8.82 8.83 6.09
C VAL A 24 10.25 9.20 5.75
N VAL A 25 11.01 8.26 5.19
CA VAL A 25 12.42 8.48 4.83
C VAL A 25 12.55 9.58 3.78
N PHE A 26 11.72 9.58 2.74
CA PHE A 26 11.73 10.62 1.71
C PHE A 26 11.34 11.99 2.25
N THR A 27 10.38 12.06 3.18
CA THR A 27 9.99 13.32 3.83
C THR A 27 11.15 13.91 4.63
N ALA A 28 11.91 13.06 5.33
CA ALA A 28 13.01 13.46 6.20
C ALA A 28 14.30 13.78 5.43
N SER A 29 14.62 13.03 4.37
CA SER A 29 15.95 13.05 3.74
C SER A 29 16.00 13.65 2.34
N VAL A 30 14.88 13.71 1.61
CA VAL A 30 14.89 14.07 0.18
C VAL A 30 13.98 15.25 -0.13
N ASN A 31 12.66 15.07 0.01
CA ASN A 31 11.67 16.08 -0.34
C ASN A 31 10.35 15.78 0.36
N LYS A 32 9.86 16.75 1.14
CA LYS A 32 8.60 16.66 1.89
C LYS A 32 7.39 16.34 1.01
N VAL A 33 7.30 16.94 -0.17
CA VAL A 33 6.13 16.76 -1.06
C VAL A 33 6.07 15.32 -1.58
N LEU A 34 7.22 14.79 -2.02
CA LEU A 34 7.34 13.41 -2.49
C LEU A 34 7.11 12.40 -1.37
N GLY A 35 7.64 12.67 -0.18
CA GLY A 35 7.43 11.80 0.98
C GLY A 35 5.97 11.72 1.41
N ILE A 36 5.23 12.84 1.41
CA ILE A 36 3.78 12.86 1.65
C ILE A 36 3.04 12.06 0.58
N ALA A 37 3.41 12.20 -0.71
CA ALA A 37 2.79 11.43 -1.80
C ALA A 37 2.94 9.91 -1.59
N PHE A 38 4.13 9.44 -1.17
CA PHE A 38 4.35 8.03 -0.85
C PHE A 38 3.57 7.56 0.38
N MET A 39 3.42 8.40 1.41
CA MET A 39 2.56 8.08 2.55
C MET A 39 1.09 7.93 2.16
N VAL A 40 0.56 8.83 1.34
CA VAL A 40 -0.83 8.76 0.84
C VAL A 40 -1.04 7.49 0.00
N LEU A 41 -0.08 7.18 -0.88
CA LEU A 41 -0.10 5.96 -1.68
C LEU A 41 -0.07 4.69 -0.82
N GLY A 42 0.81 4.66 0.20
CA GLY A 42 0.90 3.56 1.15
C GLY A 42 -0.37 3.37 1.96
N GLY A 43 -0.99 4.47 2.40
CA GLY A 43 -2.30 4.46 3.05
C GLY A 43 -3.42 3.90 2.16
N ALA A 44 -3.45 4.29 0.88
CA ALA A 44 -4.40 3.74 -0.09
C ALA A 44 -4.23 2.22 -0.25
N TYR A 45 -3.00 1.73 -0.35
CA TYR A 45 -2.71 0.30 -0.43
C TYR A 45 -3.09 -0.47 0.84
N MET A 46 -2.87 0.11 2.02
CA MET A 46 -3.36 -0.45 3.28
C MET A 46 -4.89 -0.56 3.30
N ILE A 47 -5.61 0.48 2.88
CA ILE A 47 -7.08 0.49 2.86
C ILE A 47 -7.60 -0.59 1.90
N ILE A 48 -7.02 -0.70 0.71
CA ILE A 48 -7.37 -1.75 -0.27
C ILE A 48 -7.10 -3.13 0.34
N GLY A 49 -5.93 -3.34 0.94
CA GLY A 49 -5.55 -4.61 1.53
C GLY A 49 -6.41 -5.00 2.74
N ALA A 50 -6.76 -4.05 3.59
CA ALA A 50 -7.64 -4.28 4.74
C ALA A 50 -9.09 -4.54 4.34
N LYS A 51 -9.61 -3.83 3.32
CA LYS A 51 -11.01 -3.92 2.89
C LYS A 51 -11.29 -5.16 2.03
N HIS A 52 -10.33 -5.58 1.20
CA HIS A 52 -10.47 -6.79 0.38
C HIS A 52 -9.81 -8.04 0.99
N GLY A 53 -8.84 -7.90 1.89
CA GLY A 53 -8.26 -9.04 2.63
C GLY A 53 -9.24 -9.67 3.62
N LYS A 54 -10.20 -8.90 4.16
CA LYS A 54 -11.26 -9.40 5.05
C LYS A 54 -12.34 -10.25 4.36
N LYS A 55 -12.42 -10.27 3.02
CA LYS A 55 -13.40 -11.10 2.29
C LYS A 55 -13.06 -12.60 2.24
N LYS A 56 -11.91 -13.02 2.78
CA LYS A 56 -11.50 -14.43 2.89
C LYS A 56 -11.34 -14.90 4.35
N LYS A 57 -12.23 -14.49 5.25
CA LYS A 57 -12.41 -15.16 6.54
C LYS A 57 -13.60 -16.09 6.49
#